data_AF-A0A915KVG4-F1
#
_entry.id   AF-A0A915KVG4-F1
#
_cell.length_a   1.000
_cell.length_b   1.000
_cell.length_c   1.000
_cell.angle_alpha   90.00
_cell.angle_beta   90.00
_cell.angle_gamma   90.00
#
_symmetry.space_group_name_H-M   'P 1'
#
loop_
_entity.id
_entity.type
_entity.pdbx_description
1 polymer ?
#
loop_
_entity_poly.entity_id
_entity_poly.type
_entity_poly.pdbx_seq_one_letter_code
_entity_poly.pdbx_strand_id
1 'polypeptide(L)'
;MKRRIHKKRFSPEPRIEERRGSGEEEILRYRRKSSSETIKIKDDEKNYQPENWDESQPYGGKYFLTRIKKSDSILIKVFQVSIIFAIMLLGIYVYYCNEHASLHIEQFYAHFGHTEAQHKLAQRYLHGKGVQKDKERAVHWLQKAASKGHPEASYNLAIAHMKGYSKLELGKARQLIEHAAAHGVKQAKYIVEDGLCDRKKCE
;
A
#
# COMPACT_ATOMS: atom_id res chain seq x y z
N MET A 1 80.71 -5.60 4.04
CA MET A 1 80.68 -5.69 5.53
C MET A 1 80.81 -4.26 6.06
N LYS A 2 79.96 -3.66 6.90
CA LYS A 2 78.96 -4.09 7.89
C LYS A 2 77.90 -2.98 8.01
N ARG A 3 76.63 -3.34 8.25
CA ARG A 3 75.61 -2.45 8.82
C ARG A 3 75.86 -2.27 10.32
N ARG A 4 75.53 -1.11 10.89
CA ARG A 4 75.11 -0.98 12.30
C ARG A 4 74.09 0.15 12.44
N ILE A 5 73.13 -0.09 13.33
CA ILE A 5 71.86 0.61 13.54
C ILE A 5 71.89 1.32 14.91
N HIS A 6 71.03 2.34 15.08
CA HIS A 6 70.44 2.90 16.32
C HIS A 6 71.17 4.11 16.95
N LYS A 7 70.53 5.15 17.54
CA LYS A 7 69.13 5.52 17.80
C LYS A 7 69.07 7.06 18.11
N LYS A 8 67.91 7.66 17.80
CA LYS A 8 67.28 8.97 18.14
C LYS A 8 67.87 9.91 19.23
N ARG A 9 67.79 11.22 18.95
CA ARG A 9 67.40 12.30 19.92
C ARG A 9 66.41 13.29 19.27
N PHE A 10 65.24 13.46 19.90
CA PHE A 10 64.33 14.63 19.86
C PHE A 10 65.05 15.82 20.54
N SER A 11 64.83 17.13 20.35
CA SER A 11 63.77 18.08 19.92
C SER A 11 64.48 19.44 19.59
N PRO A 12 63.84 20.56 19.13
CA PRO A 12 62.42 20.90 19.12
C PRO A 12 61.87 21.51 17.79
N GLU A 13 60.56 21.40 17.56
CA GLU A 13 59.79 22.47 16.88
C GLU A 13 59.27 23.44 17.97
N PRO A 14 58.95 24.74 17.71
CA PRO A 14 58.59 25.33 16.41
C PRO A 14 59.13 26.78 16.16
N ARG A 15 58.97 27.27 14.92
CA ARG A 15 58.56 28.68 14.69
C ARG A 15 57.76 28.76 13.39
N ILE A 16 56.46 29.03 13.53
CA ILE A 16 55.57 29.34 12.41
C ILE A 16 55.86 30.78 12.01
N GLU A 17 56.45 30.99 10.82
CA GLU A 17 56.43 32.30 10.17
C GLU A 17 55.30 32.31 9.14
N GLU A 18 54.24 33.07 9.45
CA GLU A 18 53.17 33.41 8.52
C GLU A 18 53.75 34.13 7.30
N ARG A 19 53.83 33.44 6.15
CA ARG A 19 53.81 34.13 4.84
C ARG A 19 52.36 34.22 4.35
N ARG A 20 51.68 35.26 4.80
CA ARG A 20 50.51 35.82 4.08
C ARG A 20 51.01 36.45 2.79
N GLY A 21 50.44 36.03 1.66
CA GLY A 21 50.63 36.68 0.36
C GLY A 21 51.11 35.73 -0.74
N SER A 22 50.22 34.87 -1.25
CA SER A 22 50.44 34.23 -2.57
C SER A 22 49.15 33.79 -3.28
N GLY A 23 48.03 33.58 -2.56
CA GLY A 23 46.76 33.20 -3.19
C GLY A 23 46.00 34.34 -3.88
N GLU A 24 46.01 35.55 -3.32
CA GLU A 24 45.27 36.69 -3.89
C GLU A 24 45.89 37.22 -5.18
N GLU A 25 47.22 37.20 -5.31
CA GLU A 25 47.90 37.59 -6.54
C GLU A 25 47.68 36.60 -7.69
N GLU A 26 47.45 35.33 -7.38
CA GLU A 26 47.19 34.28 -8.36
C GLU A 26 45.74 34.37 -8.88
N ILE A 27 44.78 34.64 -8.00
CA ILE A 27 43.38 34.93 -8.35
C ILE A 27 43.29 36.24 -9.16
N LEU A 28 44.04 37.27 -8.79
CA LEU A 28 44.10 38.52 -9.57
C LEU A 28 44.76 38.33 -10.93
N ARG A 29 45.75 37.44 -11.07
CA ARG A 29 46.34 37.07 -12.37
C ARG A 29 45.35 36.33 -13.26
N TYR A 30 44.54 35.42 -12.70
CA TYR A 30 43.48 34.74 -13.45
C TYR A 30 42.38 35.73 -13.88
N ARG A 31 42.00 36.66 -13.00
CA ARG A 31 41.03 37.73 -13.29
C ARG A 31 41.55 38.72 -14.35
N ARG A 32 42.86 39.02 -14.35
CA ARG A 32 43.51 39.88 -15.36
C ARG A 32 43.68 39.19 -16.71
N LYS A 33 44.01 37.89 -16.73
CA LYS A 33 44.04 37.09 -17.98
C LYS A 33 42.66 36.96 -18.59
N SER A 34 41.63 36.73 -17.77
CA SER A 34 40.23 36.72 -18.19
C SER A 34 39.71 38.10 -18.62
N SER A 35 40.35 39.20 -18.22
CA SER A 35 39.95 40.56 -18.62
C SER A 35 40.76 41.12 -19.81
N SER A 36 41.89 40.51 -20.19
CA SER A 36 42.74 40.98 -21.29
C SER A 36 42.59 40.18 -22.59
N GLU A 37 42.11 38.94 -22.54
CA GLU A 37 41.56 38.27 -23.71
C GLU A 37 40.12 38.70 -23.89
N THR A 38 39.95 39.88 -24.49
CA THR A 38 38.74 40.16 -25.26
C THR A 38 38.66 39.06 -26.32
N ILE A 39 37.83 38.04 -26.05
CA ILE A 39 37.26 37.22 -27.11
C ILE A 39 36.70 38.23 -28.10
N LYS A 40 37.38 38.39 -29.25
CA LYS A 40 36.83 39.14 -30.37
C LYS A 40 35.65 38.34 -30.87
N ILE A 41 34.52 38.47 -30.19
CA ILE A 41 33.21 38.16 -30.75
C ILE A 41 33.17 39.00 -32.01
N LYS A 42 33.19 38.34 -33.18
CA LYS A 42 33.03 39.03 -34.45
C LYS A 42 31.79 39.91 -34.31
N ASP A 43 31.91 41.20 -34.63
CA ASP A 43 30.88 42.21 -34.36
C ASP A 43 29.52 41.90 -35.03
N ASP A 44 29.46 40.88 -35.89
CA ASP A 44 28.25 40.34 -36.50
C ASP A 44 27.32 39.61 -35.49
N GLU A 45 27.80 39.21 -34.30
CA GLU A 45 27.00 38.52 -33.28
C GLU A 45 26.33 39.47 -32.26
N LYS A 46 26.67 40.76 -32.26
CA LYS A 46 26.10 41.73 -31.30
C LYS A 46 24.65 42.12 -31.57
N ASN A 47 24.07 41.68 -32.68
CA ASN A 47 22.72 42.07 -33.06
C ASN A 47 21.85 40.88 -33.53
N TYR A 48 21.91 39.77 -32.80
CA TYR A 48 20.85 38.77 -32.90
C TYR A 48 19.63 39.24 -32.09
N GLN A 49 18.81 40.10 -32.70
CA GLN A 49 17.43 40.31 -32.27
C GLN A 49 16.56 39.34 -33.07
N PRO A 50 15.99 38.28 -32.46
CA PRO A 50 15.04 37.44 -33.18
C PRO A 50 13.88 38.34 -33.63
N GLU A 51 13.37 38.16 -34.85
CA GLU A 51 12.35 39.01 -35.52
C GLU A 51 11.06 39.29 -34.69
N ASN A 52 10.91 38.69 -33.50
CA ASN A 52 9.78 38.85 -32.59
C ASN A 52 10.20 39.11 -31.12
N TRP A 53 11.34 39.79 -30.91
CA TRP A 53 11.80 40.23 -29.59
C TRP A 53 10.96 41.42 -29.08
N ASP A 54 10.45 41.33 -27.85
CA ASP A 54 9.70 42.39 -27.18
C ASP A 54 10.43 42.74 -25.88
N GLU A 55 11.01 43.94 -25.83
CA GLU A 55 11.81 44.44 -24.69
C GLU A 55 10.97 44.71 -23.43
N SER A 56 9.64 44.81 -23.55
CA SER A 56 8.76 45.01 -22.39
C SER A 56 8.62 43.75 -21.53
N GLN A 57 9.07 42.59 -22.03
CA GLN A 57 8.97 41.32 -21.34
C GLN A 57 10.36 40.82 -20.91
N PRO A 58 10.56 40.52 -19.61
CA PRO A 58 11.89 40.19 -19.07
C PRO A 58 12.48 38.86 -19.58
N TYR A 59 11.70 38.08 -20.34
CA TYR A 59 12.13 36.80 -20.93
C TYR A 59 11.71 36.73 -22.40
N GLY A 60 12.49 37.39 -23.26
CA GLY A 60 12.61 37.14 -24.70
C GLY A 60 11.44 36.53 -25.45
N GLY A 61 10.53 37.39 -25.91
CA GLY A 61 9.75 37.21 -27.13
C GLY A 61 8.48 36.35 -27.06
N LYS A 62 7.51 36.69 -27.93
CA LYS A 62 6.22 35.99 -28.12
C LYS A 62 6.36 34.47 -28.28
N TYR A 63 7.51 33.98 -28.71
CA TYR A 63 7.85 32.57 -28.88
C TYR A 63 7.93 31.78 -27.56
N PHE A 64 8.45 32.38 -26.48
CA PHE A 64 8.48 31.71 -25.17
C PHE A 64 7.08 31.60 -24.57
N LEU A 65 6.28 32.66 -24.67
CA LEU A 65 4.91 32.67 -24.15
C LEU A 65 3.95 31.74 -24.93
N THR A 66 4.12 31.60 -26.24
CA THR A 66 3.31 30.68 -27.05
C THR A 66 3.60 29.22 -26.71
N ARG A 67 4.84 28.87 -26.38
CA ARG A 67 5.22 27.52 -25.92
C ARG A 67 4.63 27.19 -24.55
N ILE A 68 4.49 28.17 -23.65
CA ILE A 68 3.89 28.00 -22.31
C ILE A 68 2.36 27.86 -22.38
N LYS A 69 1.68 28.52 -23.33
CA LYS A 69 0.21 28.40 -23.48
C LYS A 69 -0.26 27.02 -23.93
N LYS A 70 0.55 26.29 -24.69
CA LYS A 70 0.25 24.94 -25.14
C LYS A 70 0.90 23.95 -24.18
N SER A 71 0.38 23.88 -22.95
CA SER A 71 0.68 22.75 -22.07
C SER A 71 0.39 21.47 -22.87
N ASP A 72 1.39 20.60 -23.02
CA ASP A 72 1.26 19.37 -23.78
C ASP A 72 0.12 18.56 -23.18
N SER A 73 -1.04 18.58 -23.85
CA SER A 73 -2.26 17.88 -23.42
C SER A 73 -1.97 16.42 -23.08
N ILE A 74 -0.98 15.84 -23.77
CA ILE A 74 -0.46 14.50 -23.55
C ILE A 74 0.20 14.38 -22.17
N LEU A 75 1.08 15.32 -21.80
CA LEU A 75 1.78 15.29 -20.52
C LEU A 75 0.80 15.40 -19.34
N ILE A 76 -0.16 16.33 -19.38
CA ILE A 76 -1.21 16.42 -18.35
C ILE A 76 -2.01 15.12 -18.26
N LYS A 77 -2.40 14.53 -19.40
CA LYS A 77 -3.14 13.25 -19.43
C LYS A 77 -2.32 12.12 -18.84
N VAL A 78 -1.02 12.05 -19.12
CA VAL A 78 -0.10 11.05 -18.56
C VAL A 78 0.01 11.19 -17.05
N PHE A 79 0.14 12.41 -16.52
CA PHE A 79 0.13 12.66 -15.08
C PHE A 79 -1.22 12.31 -14.42
N GLN A 80 -2.34 12.63 -15.07
CA GLN A 80 -3.66 12.27 -14.53
C GLN A 80 -3.86 10.75 -14.50
N VAL A 81 -3.49 10.03 -15.55
CA VAL A 81 -3.60 8.57 -15.60
C VAL A 81 -2.66 7.92 -14.57
N SER A 82 -1.46 8.45 -14.36
CA SER A 82 -0.53 7.91 -13.34
C SER A 82 -1.05 8.12 -11.92
N ILE A 83 -1.65 9.28 -11.63
CA ILE A 83 -2.29 9.57 -10.34
C ILE A 83 -3.48 8.62 -10.12
N ILE A 84 -4.35 8.42 -11.12
CA ILE A 84 -5.49 7.50 -11.02
C ILE A 84 -5.01 6.07 -10.76
N PHE A 85 -3.96 5.63 -11.47
CA PHE A 85 -3.39 4.30 -11.28
C PHE A 85 -2.78 4.14 -9.88
N ALA A 86 -2.06 5.15 -9.38
CA ALA A 86 -1.51 5.16 -8.03
C ALA A 86 -2.62 5.08 -6.95
N ILE A 87 -3.70 5.84 -7.12
CA ILE A 87 -4.86 5.81 -6.22
C ILE A 87 -5.55 4.44 -6.28
N MET A 88 -5.68 3.85 -7.47
CA MET A 88 -6.25 2.50 -7.65
C MET A 88 -5.41 1.45 -6.92
N LEU A 89 -4.09 1.46 -7.10
CA LEU A 89 -3.17 0.55 -6.42
C LEU A 89 -3.22 0.73 -4.90
N LEU A 90 -3.26 1.97 -4.42
CA LEU A 90 -3.40 2.27 -3.00
C LEU A 90 -4.74 1.77 -2.45
N GLY A 91 -5.83 1.96 -3.18
CA GLY A 91 -7.15 1.45 -2.82
C GLY A 91 -7.19 -0.07 -2.72
N ILE A 92 -6.57 -0.77 -3.69
CA ILE A 92 -6.40 -2.22 -3.66
C ILE A 92 -5.58 -2.65 -2.44
N TYR A 93 -4.45 -1.99 -2.18
CA TYR A 93 -3.59 -2.28 -1.02
C TYR A 93 -4.35 -2.11 0.31
N VAL A 94 -5.04 -0.99 0.49
CA VAL A 94 -5.86 -0.72 1.69
C VAL A 94 -6.96 -1.76 1.84
N TYR A 95 -7.62 -2.16 0.75
CA TYR A 95 -8.63 -3.23 0.76
C TYR A 95 -8.05 -4.56 1.24
N TYR A 96 -6.90 -4.99 0.71
CA TYR A 96 -6.23 -6.23 1.15
C TYR A 96 -5.75 -6.17 2.60
N CYS A 97 -5.14 -5.05 3.02
CA CYS A 97 -4.72 -4.86 4.41
C CYS A 97 -5.91 -4.88 5.37
N ASN A 98 -7.03 -4.26 4.99
CA ASN A 98 -8.25 -4.28 5.79
C ASN A 98 -8.81 -5.70 5.93
N GLU A 99 -8.83 -6.48 4.85
CA GLU A 99 -9.34 -7.85 4.91
C GLU A 99 -8.48 -8.77 5.78
N HIS A 100 -7.15 -8.61 5.74
CA HIS A 100 -6.23 -9.35 6.61
C HIS A 100 -6.33 -8.90 8.09
N ALA A 101 -6.41 -7.59 8.34
CA ALA A 101 -6.58 -7.06 9.70
C ALA A 101 -7.93 -7.52 10.30
N SER A 102 -9.00 -7.47 9.50
CA SER A 102 -10.32 -7.91 9.88
C SER A 102 -10.35 -9.40 10.24
N LEU A 103 -9.66 -10.26 9.47
CA LEU A 103 -9.51 -11.67 9.80
C LEU A 103 -8.83 -11.87 11.16
N HIS A 104 -7.73 -11.17 11.41
CA HIS A 104 -6.98 -11.31 12.66
C HIS A 104 -7.82 -10.87 13.87
N ILE A 105 -8.56 -9.77 13.73
CA ILE A 105 -9.48 -9.29 14.76
C ILE A 105 -10.60 -10.31 15.01
N GLU A 106 -11.23 -10.84 13.96
CA GLU A 106 -12.26 -11.88 14.09
C GLU A 106 -11.72 -13.15 14.76
N GLN A 107 -10.50 -13.60 14.41
CA GLN A 107 -9.85 -14.73 15.06
C GLN A 107 -9.63 -14.48 16.55
N PHE A 108 -9.13 -13.29 16.91
CA PHE A 108 -8.95 -12.89 18.30
C PHE A 108 -10.28 -13.00 19.06
N TYR A 109 -11.33 -12.30 18.63
CA TYR A 109 -12.64 -12.34 19.30
C TYR A 109 -13.30 -13.73 19.31
N ALA A 110 -13.08 -14.53 18.26
CA ALA A 110 -13.55 -15.91 18.22
C ALA A 110 -12.90 -16.79 19.30
N HIS A 111 -11.62 -16.55 19.60
CA HIS A 111 -10.90 -17.20 20.71
C HIS A 111 -11.39 -16.72 22.08
N PHE A 112 -11.73 -15.44 22.24
CA PHE A 112 -12.40 -14.93 23.45
C PHE A 112 -13.85 -15.39 23.59
N GLY A 113 -14.37 -16.12 22.61
CA GLY A 113 -15.67 -16.76 22.71
C GLY A 113 -16.83 -15.88 22.26
N HIS A 114 -16.59 -14.80 21.52
CA HIS A 114 -17.66 -13.99 20.94
C HIS A 114 -18.36 -14.77 19.82
N THR A 115 -19.65 -15.07 20.00
CA THR A 115 -20.42 -15.94 19.09
C THR A 115 -20.52 -15.38 17.67
N GLU A 116 -20.74 -14.07 17.55
CA GLU A 116 -20.80 -13.39 16.25
C GLU A 116 -19.47 -13.47 15.49
N ALA A 117 -18.34 -13.35 16.20
CA ALA A 117 -17.02 -13.46 15.59
C ALA A 117 -16.75 -14.91 15.14
N GLN A 118 -17.15 -15.90 15.93
CA GLN A 118 -17.07 -17.31 15.55
C GLN A 118 -17.91 -17.61 14.30
N HIS A 119 -19.12 -17.03 14.21
CA HIS A 119 -19.96 -17.15 13.01
C HIS A 119 -19.31 -16.51 11.78
N LYS A 120 -18.83 -15.27 11.90
CA LYS A 120 -18.14 -14.55 10.80
C LYS A 120 -16.90 -15.30 10.33
N LEU A 121 -16.08 -15.79 11.26
CA LEU A 121 -14.90 -16.59 10.95
C LEU A 121 -15.28 -17.89 10.21
N ALA A 122 -16.36 -18.56 10.63
CA ALA A 122 -16.86 -19.73 9.91
C ALA A 122 -17.33 -19.40 8.49
N GLN A 123 -18.04 -18.29 8.29
CA GLN A 123 -18.45 -17.84 6.97
C GLN A 123 -17.23 -17.56 6.06
N ARG A 124 -16.15 -16.99 6.60
CA ARG A 124 -14.91 -16.78 5.85
C ARG A 124 -14.30 -18.10 5.39
N TYR A 125 -14.24 -19.11 6.25
CA TYR A 125 -13.75 -20.44 5.88
C TYR A 125 -14.66 -21.16 4.87
N LEU A 126 -15.99 -20.94 4.90
CA LEU A 126 -16.91 -21.47 3.88
C LEU A 126 -16.71 -20.82 2.50
N HIS A 127 -16.56 -19.49 2.47
CA HIS A 127 -16.51 -18.73 1.22
C HIS A 127 -15.08 -18.51 0.70
N GLY A 128 -14.06 -18.70 1.53
CA GLY A 128 -12.66 -18.44 1.19
C GLY A 128 -12.31 -16.95 1.13
N LYS A 129 -12.95 -16.10 1.95
CA LYS A 129 -12.71 -14.66 1.98
C LYS A 129 -11.51 -14.33 2.88
N GLY A 130 -10.37 -14.00 2.26
CA GLY A 130 -9.11 -13.73 2.96
C GLY A 130 -8.44 -14.96 3.61
N VAL A 131 -9.03 -16.15 3.48
CA VAL A 131 -8.49 -17.43 3.96
C VAL A 131 -8.74 -18.53 2.94
N GLN A 132 -7.93 -19.59 3.01
CA GLN A 132 -8.20 -20.80 2.24
C GLN A 132 -9.52 -21.43 2.69
N LYS A 133 -10.32 -21.90 1.72
CA LYS A 133 -11.58 -22.60 1.99
C LYS A 133 -11.32 -23.86 2.80
N ASP A 134 -11.94 -23.95 3.97
CA ASP A 134 -11.85 -25.11 4.85
C ASP A 134 -13.20 -25.35 5.51
N LYS A 135 -13.93 -26.34 4.97
CA LYS A 135 -15.28 -26.65 5.41
C LYS A 135 -15.30 -27.26 6.82
N GLU A 136 -14.28 -28.03 7.18
CA GLU A 136 -14.20 -28.70 8.49
C GLU A 136 -13.97 -27.67 9.60
N ARG A 137 -13.03 -26.73 9.38
CA ARG A 137 -12.83 -25.60 10.32
C ARG A 137 -14.07 -24.74 10.44
N ALA A 138 -14.77 -24.47 9.33
CA ALA A 138 -16.01 -23.71 9.37
C ALA A 138 -17.07 -24.40 10.24
N VAL A 139 -17.28 -25.70 10.07
CA VAL A 139 -18.22 -26.49 10.89
C VAL A 139 -17.84 -26.43 12.36
N HIS A 140 -16.55 -26.58 12.69
CA HIS A 140 -16.09 -26.52 14.08
C HIS A 140 -16.41 -25.16 14.74
N TRP A 141 -16.21 -24.04 14.03
CA TRP A 141 -16.57 -22.72 14.54
C TRP A 141 -18.09 -22.50 14.63
N LEU A 142 -18.86 -23.02 13.66
CA LEU A 142 -20.32 -23.01 13.72
C LEU A 142 -20.85 -23.80 14.91
N GLN A 143 -20.26 -24.96 15.23
CA GLN A 143 -20.62 -25.74 16.41
C GLN A 143 -20.39 -24.97 17.70
N LYS A 144 -19.25 -24.26 17.83
CA LYS A 144 -18.96 -23.41 18.99
C LYS A 144 -19.94 -22.24 19.15
N ALA A 145 -20.35 -21.64 18.04
CA ALA A 145 -21.31 -20.53 18.07
C ALA A 145 -22.74 -21.04 18.34
N ALA A 146 -23.14 -22.15 17.73
CA ALA A 146 -24.45 -22.79 17.91
C ALA A 146 -24.62 -23.33 19.34
N SER A 147 -23.57 -23.88 19.96
CA SER A 147 -23.63 -24.35 21.35
C SER A 147 -23.86 -23.21 22.35
N LYS A 148 -23.51 -21.98 21.99
CA LYS A 148 -23.81 -20.75 22.76
C LYS A 148 -25.15 -20.12 22.38
N GLY A 149 -25.98 -20.81 21.58
CA GLY A 149 -27.32 -20.37 21.21
C GLY A 149 -27.38 -19.34 20.08
N HIS A 150 -26.31 -19.13 19.32
CA HIS A 150 -26.34 -18.17 18.21
C HIS A 150 -27.17 -18.69 17.03
N PRO A 151 -28.32 -18.06 16.71
CA PRO A 151 -29.33 -18.67 15.85
C PRO A 151 -28.89 -18.79 14.38
N GLU A 152 -28.13 -17.81 13.87
CA GLU A 152 -27.59 -17.85 12.51
C GLU A 152 -26.51 -18.92 12.35
N ALA A 153 -25.72 -19.18 13.39
CA ALA A 153 -24.77 -20.30 13.37
C ALA A 153 -25.48 -21.65 13.40
N SER A 154 -26.55 -21.81 14.20
CA SER A 154 -27.37 -23.03 14.21
C SER A 154 -27.96 -23.32 12.83
N TYR A 155 -28.50 -22.30 12.15
CA TYR A 155 -28.98 -22.42 10.79
C TYR A 155 -27.86 -22.85 9.82
N ASN A 156 -26.73 -22.14 9.81
CA ASN A 156 -25.62 -22.45 8.92
C ASN A 156 -25.01 -23.84 9.19
N LEU A 157 -25.00 -24.28 10.44
CA LEU A 157 -24.58 -25.62 10.81
C LEU A 157 -25.52 -26.67 10.23
N ALA A 158 -26.83 -26.49 10.37
CA ALA A 158 -27.81 -27.40 9.79
C ALA A 158 -27.68 -27.48 8.25
N ILE A 159 -27.50 -26.34 7.57
CA ILE A 159 -27.25 -26.32 6.12
C ILE A 159 -25.93 -27.03 5.76
N ALA A 160 -24.88 -26.88 6.58
CA ALA A 160 -23.62 -27.59 6.36
C ALA A 160 -23.81 -29.12 6.46
N HIS A 161 -24.66 -29.59 7.38
CA HIS A 161 -25.04 -30.98 7.48
C HIS A 161 -25.85 -31.48 6.28
N MET A 162 -26.87 -30.73 5.86
CA MET A 162 -27.67 -31.09 4.67
C MET A 162 -26.83 -31.16 3.39
N LYS A 163 -25.75 -30.36 3.30
CA LYS A 163 -24.79 -30.39 2.19
C LYS A 163 -23.73 -31.50 2.32
N GLY A 164 -23.75 -32.29 3.39
CA GLY A 164 -22.78 -33.36 3.65
C GLY A 164 -21.41 -32.87 4.12
N TYR A 165 -21.28 -31.63 4.59
CA TYR A 165 -20.00 -31.09 5.09
C TYR A 165 -19.65 -31.57 6.48
N SER A 166 -20.61 -32.16 7.19
CA SER A 166 -20.45 -32.57 8.57
C SER A 166 -21.31 -33.78 8.90
N LYS A 167 -20.79 -34.68 9.74
CA LYS A 167 -21.46 -35.91 10.19
C LYS A 167 -22.28 -35.66 11.47
N LEU A 168 -23.37 -34.91 11.41
CA LEU A 168 -24.39 -34.93 12.49
C LEU A 168 -25.42 -35.98 12.12
N GLU A 169 -26.01 -36.56 13.17
CA GLU A 169 -27.31 -37.19 13.11
C GLU A 169 -28.36 -36.23 12.51
N LEU A 170 -29.12 -36.70 11.53
CA LEU A 170 -30.07 -35.91 10.74
C LEU A 170 -31.14 -35.25 11.64
N GLY A 171 -31.59 -35.96 12.70
CA GLY A 171 -32.49 -35.41 13.71
C GLY A 171 -31.95 -34.19 14.47
N LYS A 172 -30.63 -34.06 14.65
CA LYS A 172 -30.02 -32.87 15.28
C LYS A 172 -30.02 -31.67 14.34
N ALA A 173 -29.92 -31.88 13.03
CA ALA A 173 -29.99 -30.80 12.04
C ALA A 173 -31.39 -30.15 12.03
N ARG A 174 -32.46 -30.96 12.14
CA ARG A 174 -33.84 -30.46 12.26
C ARG A 174 -34.03 -29.57 13.48
N GLN A 175 -33.57 -30.03 14.66
CA GLN A 175 -33.64 -29.26 15.90
C GLN A 175 -32.93 -27.89 15.79
N LEU A 176 -31.77 -27.85 15.11
CA LEU A 176 -31.03 -26.60 14.89
C LEU A 176 -31.78 -25.61 14.00
N ILE A 177 -32.50 -26.09 12.98
CA ILE A 177 -33.32 -25.24 12.10
C ILE A 177 -34.53 -24.70 12.85
N GLU A 178 -35.22 -25.56 13.61
CA GLU A 178 -36.38 -25.16 14.42
C GLU A 178 -35.98 -24.12 15.48
N HIS A 179 -34.85 -24.33 16.17
CA HIS A 179 -34.29 -23.35 17.09
C HIS A 179 -33.98 -22.01 16.41
N ALA A 180 -33.36 -22.03 15.23
CA ALA A 180 -33.07 -20.81 14.48
C ALA A 180 -34.35 -20.08 14.02
N ALA A 181 -35.37 -20.82 13.60
CA ALA A 181 -36.67 -20.28 13.21
C ALA A 181 -37.39 -19.62 14.40
N ALA A 182 -37.35 -20.24 15.58
CA ALA A 182 -37.92 -19.68 16.81
C ALA A 182 -37.26 -18.35 17.22
N HIS A 183 -35.97 -18.18 16.93
CA HIS A 183 -35.21 -16.96 17.19
C HIS A 183 -35.29 -15.93 16.04
N GLY A 184 -36.22 -16.11 15.09
CA GLY A 184 -36.52 -15.11 14.06
C GLY A 184 -35.59 -15.14 12.84
N VAL A 185 -34.79 -16.19 12.64
CA VAL A 185 -34.02 -16.36 11.40
C VAL A 185 -34.99 -16.64 10.26
N LYS A 186 -35.23 -15.62 9.41
CA LYS A 186 -36.18 -15.69 8.30
C LYS A 186 -35.93 -16.89 7.40
N GLN A 187 -34.66 -17.13 7.05
CA GLN A 187 -34.25 -18.25 6.21
C GLN A 187 -34.62 -19.60 6.83
N ALA A 188 -34.46 -19.75 8.14
CA ALA A 188 -34.84 -20.97 8.84
C ALA A 188 -36.37 -21.15 8.87
N LYS A 189 -37.12 -20.05 9.10
CA LYS A 189 -38.58 -20.07 9.07
C LYS A 189 -39.14 -20.54 7.73
N TYR A 190 -38.59 -20.03 6.61
CA TYR A 190 -38.97 -20.50 5.28
C TYR A 190 -38.74 -22.00 5.09
N ILE A 191 -37.62 -22.54 5.60
CA ILE A 191 -37.32 -23.99 5.47
C ILE A 191 -38.29 -24.85 6.28
N VAL A 192 -38.71 -24.37 7.46
CA VAL A 192 -39.71 -25.04 8.29
C VAL A 192 -41.09 -25.00 7.63
N GLU A 193 -41.49 -23.85 7.08
CA GLU A 193 -42.80 -23.66 6.45
C GLU A 193 -42.94 -24.40 5.11
N ASP A 194 -41.87 -24.52 4.32
CA ASP A 194 -41.88 -25.16 2.99
C ASP A 194 -41.76 -26.71 3.04
N GLY A 195 -41.74 -27.31 4.24
CA GLY A 195 -41.71 -28.76 4.44
C GLY A 195 -40.43 -29.44 3.94
N LEU A 196 -39.34 -28.68 3.75
CA LEU A 196 -38.05 -29.21 3.27
C LEU A 196 -37.45 -30.25 4.23
N CYS A 197 -37.80 -30.19 5.52
CA CYS A 197 -37.43 -31.21 6.49
C CYS A 197 -38.30 -32.47 6.49
N ASP A 198 -39.50 -32.47 5.89
CA ASP A 198 -40.35 -33.66 5.79
C ASP A 198 -40.03 -34.52 4.55
N ARG A 199 -39.24 -34.00 3.58
CA ARG A 199 -38.86 -34.72 2.34
C ARG A 199 -37.65 -35.66 2.49
N LYS A 200 -37.49 -36.38 3.60
CA LYS A 200 -36.35 -37.29 3.87
C LYS A 200 -34.94 -36.65 3.74
N LYS A 201 -34.85 -35.32 3.74
CA LYS A 201 -33.58 -34.57 3.69
C LYS A 201 -33.09 -34.16 5.08
N CYS A 202 -33.98 -34.23 6.08
CA CYS A 202 -33.67 -34.06 7.50
C CYS A 202 -33.93 -35.35 8.33
N GLU A 203 -34.35 -36.46 7.70
CA GLU A 203 -34.46 -37.82 8.28
C GLU A 203 -33.29 -38.69 7.82
#